data_AF-C7JB71-F1
#
_entry.id   AF-C7JB71-F1
#
_cell.length_a   1.000
_cell.length_b   1.000
_cell.length_c   1.000
_cell.angle_alpha   90.00
_cell.angle_beta   90.00
_cell.angle_gamma   90.00
#
_symmetry.space_group_name_H-M   'P 1'
#
loop_
_entity.id
_entity.type
_entity.pdbx_description
1 polymer ?
#
loop_
_entity_poly.entity_id
_entity_poly.type
_entity_poly.pdbx_seq_one_letter_code
_entity_poly.pdbx_strand_id
1 'polypeptide(L)'
;MKTWVYWSGVGVLSLAVISAAGWKLLLHPEAAVLPVASGFGPSPDLPKPNHTLFPTVNIATPVGWSGTQAPSPAQGLAVTA
;
A
#
# COMPACT_ATOMS: atom_id res chain seq x y z
N MET A 1 -6.33 -42.23 23.63
CA MET A 1 -5.29 -41.88 22.63
C MET A 1 -5.78 -40.98 21.49
N LYS A 2 -7.07 -41.05 21.08
CA LYS A 2 -7.57 -40.30 19.92
C LYS A 2 -7.75 -38.79 20.14
N THR A 3 -8.04 -38.37 21.38
CA THR A 3 -8.24 -36.95 21.75
C THR A 3 -6.99 -36.10 21.58
N TRP A 4 -5.80 -36.65 21.86
CA TRP A 4 -4.53 -35.91 21.74
C TRP A 4 -4.23 -35.49 20.30
N VAL A 5 -4.55 -36.33 19.32
CA VAL A 5 -4.39 -36.02 17.88
C VAL A 5 -5.36 -34.91 17.44
N TYR A 6 -6.59 -34.88 17.96
CA TYR A 6 -7.55 -33.82 17.67
C TYR A 6 -7.10 -32.46 18.23
N TRP A 7 -6.60 -32.43 19.47
CA TRP A 7 -6.07 -31.20 20.08
C TRP A 7 -4.82 -30.68 19.35
N SER A 8 -3.93 -31.58 18.89
CA SER A 8 -2.79 -31.19 18.05
C SER A 8 -3.22 -30.59 16.72
N GLY A 9 -4.23 -31.19 16.05
CA GLY A 9 -4.78 -30.65 14.80
C GLY A 9 -5.42 -29.27 14.96
N VAL A 10 -6.20 -29.08 16.02
CA VAL A 10 -6.81 -27.77 16.34
C VAL A 10 -5.73 -26.72 16.65
N GLY A 11 -4.66 -27.10 17.36
CA GLY A 11 -3.55 -26.21 17.65
C GLY A 11 -2.85 -25.69 16.39
N VAL A 12 -2.53 -26.59 15.45
CA VAL A 12 -1.87 -26.22 14.18
C VAL A 12 -2.77 -25.35 13.31
N LEU A 13 -4.06 -25.69 13.21
CA LEU A 13 -5.03 -24.88 12.46
C LEU A 13 -5.18 -23.48 13.05
N SER A 14 -5.25 -23.37 14.37
CA SER A 14 -5.35 -22.07 15.06
C SER A 14 -4.13 -21.19 14.78
N LEU A 15 -2.92 -21.76 14.85
CA LEU A 15 -1.68 -21.05 14.54
C LEU A 15 -1.67 -20.56 13.09
N ALA A 16 -2.05 -21.40 12.13
CA ALA A 16 -2.09 -21.01 10.71
C ALA A 16 -3.06 -19.84 10.46
N VAL A 17 -4.24 -19.87 11.09
CA VAL A 17 -5.24 -18.79 10.99
C VAL A 17 -4.70 -17.50 11.59
N ILE A 18 -4.08 -17.56 12.77
CA ILE A 18 -3.49 -16.38 13.44
C ILE A 18 -2.37 -15.78 12.58
N SER A 19 -1.50 -16.61 12.00
CA SER A 19 -0.44 -16.14 11.11
C SER A 19 -1.00 -15.46 9.85
N ALA A 20 -2.02 -16.05 9.22
CA ALA A 20 -2.65 -15.46 8.04
C ALA A 20 -3.34 -14.11 8.36
N ALA A 21 -4.04 -14.04 9.49
CA ALA A 21 -4.65 -12.80 9.97
C ALA A 21 -3.59 -11.74 10.28
N GLY A 22 -2.51 -12.12 10.97
CA GLY A 22 -1.39 -11.23 11.27
C GLY A 22 -0.74 -10.66 10.01
N TRP A 23 -0.51 -11.49 8.99
CA TRP A 23 0.04 -11.04 7.71
C TRP A 23 -0.86 -9.99 7.02
N LYS A 24 -2.17 -10.23 6.96
CA LYS A 24 -3.12 -9.30 6.35
C LYS A 24 -3.31 -8.00 7.13
N LEU A 25 -3.33 -8.07 8.46
CA LEU A 25 -3.63 -6.90 9.28
C LEU A 25 -2.39 -6.02 9.57
N LEU A 26 -1.20 -6.63 9.63
CA LEU A 26 0.02 -5.93 10.08
C LEU A 26 0.98 -5.64 8.93
N LEU A 27 1.08 -6.52 7.94
CA LEU A 27 2.11 -6.41 6.89
C LEU A 27 1.53 -5.98 5.54
N HIS A 28 0.29 -6.37 5.23
CA HIS A 28 -0.37 -6.05 3.96
C HIS A 28 -1.81 -5.54 4.18
N PRO A 29 -1.97 -4.43 4.91
CA PRO A 29 -3.29 -3.90 5.27
C PRO A 29 -4.05 -3.28 4.08
N GLU A 30 -3.34 -2.94 2.99
CA GLU A 30 -3.90 -2.27 1.83
C GLU A 30 -3.43 -2.89 0.50
N ALA A 31 -4.20 -2.63 -0.56
CA ALA A 31 -3.89 -3.03 -1.93
C ALA A 31 -4.44 -1.98 -2.92
N ALA A 32 -3.80 -1.85 -4.07
CA ALA A 32 -4.27 -0.96 -5.14
C ALA A 32 -5.59 -1.49 -5.73
N VAL A 33 -6.63 -0.65 -5.71
CA VAL A 33 -7.98 -0.99 -6.23
C VAL A 33 -8.20 -0.42 -7.64
N LEU A 34 -7.39 0.57 -8.04
CA LEU A 34 -7.45 1.20 -9.35
C LEU A 34 -6.38 0.62 -10.29
N PRO A 35 -6.66 0.52 -11.60
CA PRO A 35 -5.65 0.20 -12.60
C PRO A 35 -4.51 1.23 -12.58
N VAL A 36 -3.29 0.79 -12.90
CA VAL A 36 -2.11 1.68 -13.00
C VAL A 36 -2.37 2.85 -13.95
N ALA A 37 -3.14 2.63 -15.01
CA ALA A 37 -3.53 3.65 -15.98
C ALA A 37 -4.30 4.85 -15.39
N SER A 38 -5.06 4.64 -14.31
CA SER A 38 -5.82 5.71 -13.66
C SER A 38 -4.95 6.64 -12.80
N GLY A 39 -3.69 6.25 -12.55
CA GLY A 39 -2.75 7.03 -11.75
C GLY A 39 -1.97 8.10 -12.52
N PHE A 40 -2.19 8.27 -13.82
CA PHE A 40 -1.45 9.22 -14.65
C PHE A 40 -2.31 9.91 -15.71
N GLY A 41 -1.85 11.04 -16.23
CA GLY A 41 -2.54 11.88 -17.22
C GLY A 41 -2.93 13.26 -16.67
N PRO A 42 -3.64 14.08 -17.46
CA PRO A 42 -4.01 15.45 -17.07
C PRO A 42 -4.97 15.51 -15.87
N SER A 43 -5.73 14.44 -15.63
CA SER A 43 -6.69 14.32 -14.54
C SER A 43 -6.66 12.89 -13.99
N PRO A 44 -5.68 12.56 -13.13
CA PRO A 44 -5.58 11.24 -12.52
C PRO A 44 -6.60 11.07 -11.39
N ASP A 45 -7.02 9.83 -11.14
CA ASP A 45 -7.87 9.50 -10.00
C ASP A 45 -7.02 9.42 -8.72
N LEU A 46 -7.36 10.24 -7.73
CA LEU A 46 -6.71 10.27 -6.42
C LEU A 46 -7.66 9.73 -5.34
N PRO A 47 -7.64 8.43 -5.03
CA PRO A 47 -8.50 7.87 -3.99
C PRO A 47 -8.13 8.44 -2.63
N LYS A 48 -9.16 8.58 -1.77
CA LYS A 48 -8.96 9.04 -0.39
C LYS A 48 -8.14 8.00 0.40
N PRO A 49 -7.37 8.43 1.42
CA PRO A 49 -6.67 7.51 2.31
C PRO A 49 -7.62 6.45 2.88
N ASN A 50 -7.20 5.19 2.87
CA ASN A 50 -7.95 4.09 3.48
C ASN A 50 -7.47 3.88 4.92
N HIS A 51 -8.36 4.09 5.88
CA HIS A 51 -8.00 4.00 7.30
C HIS A 51 -7.92 2.53 7.72
N THR A 52 -6.69 2.03 7.88
CA THR A 52 -6.42 0.66 8.36
C THR A 52 -5.89 0.64 9.79
N LEU A 53 -5.72 -0.56 10.37
CA LEU A 53 -5.16 -0.74 11.72
C LEU A 53 -3.73 -0.17 11.84
N PHE A 54 -2.91 -0.38 10.81
CA PHE A 54 -1.68 0.38 10.65
C PHE A 54 -2.00 1.74 10.01
N PRO A 55 -1.52 2.85 10.59
CA PRO A 55 -1.88 4.17 10.12
C PRO A 55 -1.23 4.46 8.76
N THR A 56 -2.02 5.06 7.86
CA THR A 56 -1.49 5.63 6.62
C THR A 56 -0.58 6.81 6.96
N VAL A 57 0.63 6.82 6.43
CA VAL A 57 1.54 7.96 6.58
C VAL A 57 1.00 9.12 5.76
N ASN A 58 0.72 10.24 6.42
CA ASN A 58 0.35 11.47 5.73
C ASN A 58 1.61 12.10 5.08
N ILE A 59 1.71 11.99 3.76
CA ILE A 59 2.77 12.64 2.99
C ILE A 59 2.46 14.13 2.89
N ALA A 60 3.49 14.97 3.00
CA ALA A 60 3.37 16.42 2.96
C ALA A 60 2.58 16.91 1.73
N THR A 61 1.86 18.03 1.91
CA THR A 61 1.13 18.69 0.83
C THR A 61 2.07 18.98 -0.35
N PRO A 62 1.75 18.52 -1.57
CA PRO A 62 2.61 18.76 -2.71
C PRO A 62 2.71 20.27 -2.97
N VAL A 63 3.94 20.79 -2.91
CA VAL A 63 4.28 22.13 -3.39
C VAL A 63 4.63 22.00 -4.86
N GLY A 64 3.74 22.49 -5.73
CA GLY A 64 4.00 22.56 -7.16
C GLY A 64 5.15 23.52 -7.49
N TRP A 65 5.65 23.43 -8.73
CA TRP A 65 6.62 24.38 -9.25
C TRP A 65 5.96 25.75 -9.48
N SER A 66 6.61 26.83 -9.05
CA SER A 66 6.09 28.19 -9.25
C SER A 66 6.54 28.79 -10.58
N GLY A 67 5.60 29.40 -11.31
CA GLY A 67 5.90 30.11 -12.57
C GLY A 67 6.57 29.22 -13.61
N THR A 68 7.82 29.54 -13.96
CA THR A 68 8.65 28.82 -14.94
C THR A 68 9.61 27.82 -14.29
N GLN A 69 9.44 27.52 -13.00
CA GLN A 69 10.27 26.51 -12.33
C GLN A 69 10.03 25.13 -12.94
N ALA A 70 11.13 24.39 -13.09
CA ALA A 70 11.15 23.02 -13.56
C ALA A 70 12.19 22.23 -12.75
N PRO A 71 12.03 20.91 -12.60
CA PRO A 71 13.05 20.08 -11.97
C PRO A 71 14.35 20.13 -12.78
N SER A 72 15.49 19.99 -12.10
CA SER A 72 16.79 19.86 -12.77
C SER A 72 16.82 18.56 -13.59
N PRO A 73 17.02 18.61 -14.91
CA PRO A 73 17.14 17.40 -15.72
C PRO A 73 18.45 16.66 -15.43
N ALA A 74 18.48 15.36 -15.72
CA ALA A 74 19.72 14.58 -15.77
C ALA A 74 20.59 15.02 -16.97
N GLN A 75 21.88 14.67 -16.96
CA GLN A 75 22.81 15.02 -18.04
C GLN A 75 22.30 14.53 -19.40
N GLY A 76 22.33 15.41 -20.40
CA GLY A 76 21.86 15.11 -21.76
C GLY A 76 20.34 15.18 -21.97
N LEU A 77 19.56 15.55 -20.95
CA LEU A 77 18.10 15.72 -21.04
C LEU A 77 17.68 17.19 -20.86
N ALA A 78 16.50 17.53 -21.37
CA ALA A 78 15.85 18.84 -21.20
C ALA A 78 14.41 18.65 -20.70
N VAL A 79 13.94 19.54 -19.82
CA VAL A 79 12.54 19.57 -19.38
C VAL A 79 11.76 20.56 -20.25
N THR A 80 10.69 20.10 -20.86
CA THR A 80 9.74 20.91 -21.65
C THR A 80 8.35 20.81 -21.02
N ALA A 81 7.65 21.94 -20.94
CA ALA A 81 6.28 22.01 -20.39
C ALA A 81 5.22 21.59 -21.42
#